data_AF-A0A6J2AZ31-F1
#
_entry.id   AF-A0A6J2AZ31-F1
#
_cell.length_a   1.000
_cell.length_b   1.000
_cell.length_c   1.000
_cell.angle_alpha   90.00
_cell.angle_beta   90.00
_cell.angle_gamma   90.00
#
_symmetry.space_group_name_H-M   'P 1'
#
loop_
_entity.id
_entity.type
_entity.pdbx_description
1 polymer ?
#
loop_
_entity_poly.entity_id
_entity_poly.type
_entity_poly.pdbx_seq_one_letter_code
_entity_poly.pdbx_strand_id
1 'polypeptide(L)'
;MQGTRLPICCPCSFCSCEPAEAEKEKVRRGHPTVHSETKYVELIVVNDHQLFEQMRQSVVLTSNFAKSVVNLADVMYKEQLNTRIVLVAMETWADGDKIQVQDDLLETLAQLMVYRREGLPEPSDATHLFSGRTFQSTSSGAAYVGGICSLSRGGGVNEYDNMGAMAVTLAQTLGQNLGMMWNKHRSSAGDCKCPDNWLGCIMEDTGFYLPRKFSRCSIDEYNQFLQEGGGSCLFNKPLKLLDPPECGNGFVEAGEECDCGSVQECSRAGGNCCKKCTLTHDAMCSDGLCCRRCKYEPRGVSCREAVNECDIAETCTGDSSQCPPNLHKLDGYYCDQEQGRCYGGRCKTRDRQCQALWGHAAADRFCYEKLNVEGTERGNCGRKGSGWVQCNKQDVLCGFLLCVNISGAPRMGDLGGDINSVTFYHQGKELDCRGGHVQLADGSDLSYVEDGTACGPNMLCLDHRCLPASTFNFSTCPGSGARRICSHHGVCSNEGKCICQPDWTGKDCSIHNPLPTSSPTGETERYKGPSGTNIIIGSIAGAVLVAAIVLGGTGWGFKNIRRGRYDPTQQGAV
;
A
#
# COMPACT_ATOMS: atom_id res chain seq x y z
N MET A 1 9.84 42.03 39.25
CA MET A 1 8.91 43.19 39.31
C MET A 1 7.84 42.99 38.26
N GLN A 2 6.58 42.89 38.70
CA GLN A 2 5.41 42.72 37.85
C GLN A 2 5.12 43.98 37.03
N GLY A 3 4.60 43.81 35.82
CA GLY A 3 4.11 44.88 34.96
C GLY A 3 2.90 44.41 34.17
N THR A 4 1.72 44.63 34.74
CA THR A 4 0.37 44.43 34.21
C THR A 4 0.06 45.37 33.03
N ARG A 5 -0.72 44.89 32.05
CA ARG A 5 -1.58 45.75 31.21
C ARG A 5 -2.96 45.11 31.04
N LEU A 6 -3.98 45.83 31.51
CA LEU A 6 -5.40 45.59 31.26
C LEU A 6 -5.78 45.98 29.81
N PRO A 7 -6.84 45.39 29.22
CA PRO A 7 -7.52 45.96 28.07
C PRO A 7 -8.72 46.83 28.47
N ILE A 8 -8.97 47.82 27.61
CA ILE A 8 -9.96 48.89 27.70
C ILE A 8 -11.33 48.34 27.28
N CYS A 9 -12.37 48.58 28.09
CA CYS A 9 -13.77 48.41 27.68
C CYS A 9 -14.36 49.75 27.23
N CYS A 10 -15.11 49.73 26.13
CA CYS A 10 -16.16 50.71 25.82
C CYS A 10 -17.50 49.97 25.66
N PRO A 11 -18.63 50.56 26.12
CA PRO A 11 -19.89 49.84 26.26
C PRO A 11 -20.84 50.10 25.07
N CYS A 12 -21.53 49.08 24.61
CA CYS A 12 -22.81 49.23 23.93
C CYS A 12 -23.80 48.20 24.47
N SER A 13 -24.89 48.72 25.02
CA SER A 13 -26.04 47.99 25.55
C SER A 13 -26.96 47.50 24.42
N PHE A 14 -27.78 46.49 24.75
CA PHE A 14 -28.80 45.80 23.95
C PHE A 14 -28.35 44.54 23.20
N CYS A 15 -28.45 43.39 23.89
CA CYS A 15 -29.30 42.28 23.46
C CYS A 15 -29.44 41.22 24.56
N SER A 16 -30.67 40.73 24.76
CA SER A 16 -31.08 39.77 25.78
C SER A 16 -30.37 38.42 25.61
N CYS A 17 -29.91 37.82 26.71
CA CYS A 17 -29.39 36.45 26.74
C CYS A 17 -30.53 35.46 27.03
N GLU A 18 -30.87 34.61 26.06
CA GLU A 18 -31.45 33.29 26.33
C GLU A 18 -30.31 32.27 26.52
N PRO A 19 -30.45 31.28 27.42
CA PRO A 19 -29.41 30.30 27.66
C PRO A 19 -29.33 29.30 26.49
N ALA A 20 -28.19 29.26 25.81
CA ALA A 20 -27.88 28.24 24.82
C ALA A 20 -27.80 26.87 25.51
N GLU A 21 -28.63 25.93 25.07
CA GLU A 21 -28.53 24.51 25.43
C GLU A 21 -27.16 23.99 24.97
N ALA A 22 -26.43 23.37 25.90
CA ALA A 22 -25.14 22.76 25.64
C ALA A 22 -25.31 21.57 24.69
N GLU A 23 -24.98 21.79 23.42
CA GLU A 23 -24.83 20.71 22.44
C GLU A 23 -23.66 19.83 22.90
N LYS A 24 -23.97 18.59 23.28
CA LYS A 24 -22.97 17.59 23.62
C LYS A 24 -22.06 17.41 22.41
N GLU A 25 -20.82 17.87 22.53
CA GLU A 25 -19.72 17.60 21.62
C GLU A 25 -19.63 16.07 21.43
N LYS A 26 -20.20 15.57 20.34
CA LYS A 26 -19.87 14.24 19.84
C LYS A 26 -18.39 14.31 19.49
N VAL A 27 -17.55 13.73 20.34
CA VAL A 27 -16.15 13.46 20.02
C VAL A 27 -16.13 12.61 18.74
N ARG A 28 -16.04 13.27 17.59
CA ARG A 28 -15.72 12.64 16.32
C ARG A 28 -14.28 12.16 16.47
N ARG A 29 -14.10 10.86 16.73
CA ARG A 29 -12.82 10.19 16.48
C ARG A 29 -12.42 10.57 15.05
N GLY A 30 -11.20 11.07 14.86
CA GLY A 30 -10.70 11.45 13.54
C GLY A 30 -10.90 10.30 12.55
N HIS A 31 -11.33 10.61 11.32
CA HIS A 31 -11.44 9.60 10.28
C HIS A 31 -10.05 8.98 10.04
N PRO A 32 -9.98 7.67 9.76
CA PRO A 32 -8.72 7.04 9.37
C PRO A 32 -8.13 7.79 8.18
N THR A 33 -6.88 8.23 8.34
CA THR A 33 -6.07 8.75 7.23
C THR A 33 -5.09 7.67 6.80
N VAL A 34 -4.55 7.81 5.60
CA VAL A 34 -3.47 6.96 5.06
C VAL A 34 -2.31 6.78 6.05
N HIS A 35 -2.11 7.72 6.97
CA HIS A 35 -1.07 7.70 8.00
C HIS A 35 -1.42 6.86 9.22
N SER A 36 -2.70 6.84 9.60
CA SER A 36 -3.17 6.13 10.80
C SER A 36 -3.35 4.63 10.59
N GLU A 37 -3.52 4.20 9.34
CA GLU A 37 -3.66 2.80 8.99
C GLU A 37 -2.32 2.07 9.06
N THR A 38 -2.37 0.79 9.44
CA THR A 38 -1.21 -0.09 9.42
C THR A 38 -0.98 -0.60 8.01
N LYS A 39 0.24 -0.49 7.51
CA LYS A 39 0.62 -0.96 6.17
C LYS A 39 1.29 -2.32 6.27
N TYR A 40 1.21 -3.10 5.20
CA TYR A 40 1.82 -4.41 5.08
C TYR A 40 2.64 -4.45 3.81
N VAL A 41 3.92 -4.80 3.91
CA VAL A 41 4.80 -5.05 2.77
C VAL A 41 4.87 -6.56 2.59
N GLU A 42 4.22 -7.07 1.56
CA GLU A 42 4.32 -8.46 1.13
C GLU A 42 5.68 -8.67 0.44
N LEU A 43 6.63 -9.24 1.17
CA LEU A 43 8.02 -9.39 0.74
C LEU A 43 8.31 -10.82 0.28
N ILE A 44 8.96 -10.95 -0.88
CA ILE A 44 9.66 -12.16 -1.29
C ILE A 44 11.16 -11.97 -1.10
N VAL A 45 11.82 -12.95 -0.47
CA VAL A 45 13.28 -12.99 -0.36
C VAL A 45 13.82 -14.10 -1.26
N VAL A 46 14.80 -13.74 -2.09
CA VAL A 46 15.57 -14.69 -2.90
C VAL A 46 16.99 -14.75 -2.33
N ASN A 47 17.45 -15.94 -1.99
CA ASN A 47 18.83 -16.16 -1.55
C ASN A 47 19.65 -16.71 -2.72
N ASP A 48 20.74 -16.03 -3.07
CA ASP A 48 21.62 -16.48 -4.16
C ASP A 48 22.43 -17.72 -3.78
N HIS A 49 23.09 -18.32 -4.78
CA HIS A 49 23.88 -19.52 -4.59
C HIS A 49 25.08 -19.27 -3.68
N GLN A 50 25.71 -18.10 -3.78
CA GLN A 50 26.86 -17.74 -2.95
C GLN A 50 26.50 -17.69 -1.45
N LEU A 51 25.35 -17.13 -1.10
CA LEU A 51 24.84 -17.10 0.27
C LEU A 51 24.52 -18.52 0.76
N PHE A 52 23.92 -19.35 -0.09
CA PHE A 52 23.67 -20.76 0.22
C PHE A 52 24.96 -21.53 0.54
N GLU A 53 26.04 -21.31 -0.22
CA GLU A 53 27.36 -21.88 0.05
C GLU A 53 27.93 -21.41 1.40
N GLN A 54 27.85 -20.10 1.69
CA GLN A 54 28.26 -19.52 2.97
C GLN A 54 27.48 -20.10 4.16
N MET A 55 26.21 -20.44 3.93
CA MET A 55 25.32 -21.11 4.89
C MET A 55 25.48 -22.63 4.91
N ARG A 56 26.69 -23.12 4.59
CA ARG A 56 27.09 -24.54 4.62
C ARG A 56 26.20 -25.42 3.72
N GLN A 57 25.75 -24.88 2.59
CA GLN A 57 24.91 -25.58 1.62
C GLN A 57 23.63 -26.14 2.27
N SER A 58 23.06 -25.41 3.23
CA SER A 58 21.84 -25.79 3.94
C SER A 58 20.72 -24.81 3.66
N VAL A 59 19.66 -25.27 3.00
CA VAL A 59 18.46 -24.47 2.74
C VAL A 59 17.81 -24.02 4.05
N VAL A 60 17.85 -24.88 5.08
CA VAL A 60 17.28 -24.56 6.40
C VAL A 60 18.06 -23.44 7.09
N LEU A 61 19.41 -23.50 7.09
CA LEU A 61 20.22 -22.44 7.70
C LEU A 61 20.05 -21.11 6.95
N THR A 62 20.05 -21.16 5.61
CA THR A 62 19.85 -19.99 4.75
C THR A 62 18.48 -19.35 5.02
N SER A 63 17.43 -20.17 5.08
CA SER A 63 16.07 -19.69 5.32
C SER A 63 15.90 -19.09 6.72
N ASN A 64 16.46 -19.74 7.75
CA ASN A 64 16.39 -19.23 9.12
C ASN A 64 17.17 -17.93 9.29
N PHE A 65 18.31 -17.79 8.61
CA PHE A 65 19.08 -16.55 8.58
C PHE A 65 18.25 -15.43 7.94
N ALA A 66 17.70 -15.65 6.74
CA ALA A 66 16.88 -14.66 6.04
C ALA A 66 15.63 -14.25 6.84
N LYS A 67 14.94 -15.20 7.48
CA LYS A 67 13.82 -14.92 8.41
C LYS A 67 14.24 -14.00 9.56
N SER A 68 15.40 -14.26 10.15
CA SER A 68 15.91 -13.46 11.28
C SER A 68 16.22 -12.02 10.87
N VAL A 69 16.77 -11.84 9.66
CA VAL A 69 17.01 -10.51 9.06
C VAL A 69 15.69 -9.77 8.85
N VAL A 70 14.69 -10.43 8.23
CA VAL A 70 13.36 -9.82 7.99
C VAL A 70 12.65 -9.47 9.29
N ASN A 71 12.69 -10.34 10.30
CA ASN A 71 12.07 -10.08 11.61
C ASN A 71 12.70 -8.87 12.31
N LEU A 72 14.02 -8.69 12.20
CA LEU A 72 14.68 -7.53 12.79
C LEU A 72 14.33 -6.23 12.05
N ALA A 73 14.24 -6.27 10.71
CA ALA A 73 13.78 -5.14 9.92
C ALA A 73 12.30 -4.80 10.22
N ASP A 74 11.42 -5.80 10.35
CA ASP A 74 10.01 -5.61 10.68
C ASP A 74 9.81 -4.84 12.00
N VAL A 75 10.63 -5.13 13.02
CA VAL A 75 10.59 -4.37 14.29
C VAL A 75 10.89 -2.87 14.06
N MET A 76 11.88 -2.54 13.23
CA MET A 76 12.23 -1.15 12.93
C MET A 76 11.07 -0.40 12.26
N TYR A 77 10.36 -1.07 11.36
CA TYR A 77 9.21 -0.54 10.62
C TYR A 77 7.95 -0.44 11.48
N LYS A 78 7.68 -1.49 12.28
CA LYS A 78 6.53 -1.55 13.18
C LYS A 78 6.56 -0.39 14.18
N GLU A 79 7.72 -0.13 14.77
CA GLU A 79 7.85 0.88 15.82
C GLU A 79 7.76 2.33 15.31
N GLN A 80 8.18 2.60 14.07
CA GLN A 80 8.37 3.98 13.59
C GLN A 80 7.43 4.40 12.46
N LEU A 81 6.97 3.46 11.63
CA LEU A 81 6.22 3.77 10.41
C LEU A 81 4.80 3.23 10.42
N ASN A 82 4.43 2.46 11.46
CA ASN A 82 3.18 1.68 11.49
C ASN A 82 3.04 0.78 10.24
N THR A 83 4.16 0.15 9.86
CA THR A 83 4.26 -0.72 8.69
C THR A 83 4.83 -2.06 9.13
N ARG A 84 4.29 -3.16 8.61
CA ARG A 84 4.79 -4.52 8.86
C ARG A 84 5.46 -5.06 7.62
N ILE A 85 6.62 -5.70 7.78
CA ILE A 85 7.27 -6.44 6.71
C ILE A 85 6.88 -7.91 6.88
N VAL A 86 6.19 -8.46 5.89
CA VAL A 86 5.63 -9.80 5.96
C VAL A 86 6.26 -10.66 4.88
N LEU A 87 6.97 -11.70 5.28
CA LEU A 87 7.56 -12.66 4.35
C LEU A 87 6.49 -13.60 3.79
N VAL A 88 6.08 -13.39 2.55
CA VAL A 88 5.03 -14.18 1.88
C VAL A 88 5.58 -15.38 1.12
N ALA A 89 6.81 -15.29 0.60
CA ALA A 89 7.52 -16.40 0.00
C ALA A 89 9.04 -16.26 0.14
N MET A 90 9.75 -17.38 0.02
CA MET A 90 11.20 -17.41 -0.01
C MET A 90 11.70 -18.43 -1.01
N GLU A 91 12.74 -18.06 -1.76
CA GLU A 91 13.44 -18.95 -2.68
C GLU A 91 14.93 -19.01 -2.33
N THR A 92 15.56 -20.17 -2.53
CA THR A 92 17.02 -20.34 -2.38
C THR A 92 17.56 -21.05 -3.60
N TRP A 93 18.56 -20.45 -4.26
CA TRP A 93 19.18 -20.96 -5.49
C TRP A 93 20.25 -22.01 -5.18
N ALA A 94 19.81 -23.18 -4.68
CA ALA A 94 20.71 -24.26 -4.26
C ALA A 94 21.48 -24.92 -5.41
N ASP A 95 20.90 -24.96 -6.62
CA ASP A 95 21.52 -25.58 -7.81
C ASP A 95 22.36 -24.60 -8.66
N GLY A 96 22.37 -23.32 -8.30
CA GLY A 96 23.07 -22.25 -9.02
C GLY A 96 22.19 -21.02 -9.26
N ASP A 97 22.82 -19.87 -9.50
CA ASP A 97 22.12 -18.59 -9.70
C ASP A 97 21.25 -18.60 -10.96
N LYS A 98 20.05 -18.03 -10.85
CA LYS A 98 19.11 -17.88 -11.99
C LYS A 98 19.29 -16.57 -12.76
N ILE A 99 20.10 -15.65 -12.21
CA ILE A 99 20.52 -14.41 -12.84
C ILE A 99 22.05 -14.33 -12.82
N GLN A 100 22.64 -13.49 -13.67
CA GLN A 100 24.06 -13.19 -13.56
C GLN A 100 24.27 -12.15 -12.45
N VAL A 101 24.62 -12.63 -11.26
CA VAL A 101 25.06 -11.75 -10.18
C VAL A 101 26.43 -11.17 -10.56
N GLN A 102 26.53 -9.85 -10.63
CA GLN A 102 27.74 -9.12 -11.05
C GLN A 102 28.31 -8.29 -9.90
N ASP A 103 29.52 -7.77 -10.06
CA ASP A 103 30.16 -6.88 -9.06
C ASP A 103 29.46 -5.52 -8.97
N ASP A 104 28.75 -5.14 -10.04
CA ASP A 104 27.89 -3.96 -10.10
C ASP A 104 26.51 -4.28 -9.49
N LEU A 105 26.19 -3.52 -8.43
CA LEU A 105 24.97 -3.66 -7.65
C LEU A 105 23.70 -3.26 -8.43
N LEU A 106 23.80 -2.23 -9.28
CA LEU A 106 22.67 -1.73 -10.09
C LEU A 106 22.36 -2.67 -11.25
N GLU A 107 23.39 -3.24 -11.87
CA GLU A 107 23.20 -4.24 -12.92
C GLU A 107 22.54 -5.51 -12.36
N THR A 108 22.98 -5.97 -11.17
CA THR A 108 22.36 -7.09 -10.47
C THR A 108 20.90 -6.78 -10.11
N LEU A 109 20.59 -5.57 -9.64
CA LEU A 109 19.22 -5.11 -9.37
C LEU A 109 18.35 -5.14 -10.62
N ALA A 110 18.86 -4.67 -11.76
CA ALA A 110 18.14 -4.69 -13.03
C ALA A 110 17.81 -6.13 -13.45
N GLN A 111 18.76 -7.07 -13.35
CA GLN A 111 18.53 -8.47 -13.67
C GLN A 111 17.54 -9.14 -12.71
N LEU A 112 17.56 -8.82 -11.42
CA LEU A 112 16.58 -9.30 -10.46
C LEU A 112 15.16 -8.88 -10.84
N MET A 113 14.96 -7.64 -11.32
CA MET A 113 13.64 -7.17 -11.74
C MET A 113 13.14 -7.84 -13.03
N VAL A 114 14.05 -8.25 -13.91
CA VAL A 114 13.70 -9.12 -15.05
C VAL A 114 13.25 -10.49 -14.54
N TYR A 115 14.03 -11.11 -13.64
CA TYR A 115 13.67 -12.40 -13.04
C TYR A 115 12.34 -12.35 -12.29
N ARG A 116 12.06 -11.31 -11.51
CA ARG A 116 10.79 -11.13 -10.81
C ARG A 116 9.61 -11.16 -11.78
N ARG A 117 9.74 -10.50 -12.94
CA ARG A 117 8.66 -10.40 -13.94
C ARG A 117 8.35 -11.73 -14.61
N GLU A 118 9.35 -12.58 -14.80
CA GLU A 118 9.26 -13.78 -15.65
C GLU A 118 9.27 -15.09 -14.87
N GLY A 119 9.92 -15.12 -13.71
CA GLY A 119 10.31 -16.35 -13.00
C GLY A 119 9.66 -16.58 -11.64
N LEU A 120 9.04 -15.57 -11.03
CA LEU A 120 8.40 -15.71 -9.71
C LEU A 120 6.89 -16.01 -9.84
N PRO A 121 6.39 -17.10 -9.22
CA PRO A 121 4.99 -17.49 -9.33
C PRO A 121 4.06 -16.73 -8.39
N GLU A 122 4.55 -16.28 -7.23
CA GLU A 122 3.74 -15.64 -6.20
C GLU A 122 3.74 -14.11 -6.36
N PRO A 123 2.57 -13.44 -6.30
CA PRO A 123 2.50 -11.98 -6.28
C PRO A 123 3.10 -11.45 -4.97
N SER A 124 3.74 -10.28 -5.06
CA SER A 124 4.30 -9.59 -3.90
C SER A 124 4.43 -8.10 -4.18
N ASP A 125 4.54 -7.32 -3.11
CA ASP A 125 4.78 -5.89 -3.20
C ASP A 125 6.25 -5.62 -3.54
N ALA A 126 7.16 -6.33 -2.87
CA ALA A 126 8.60 -6.19 -3.01
C ALA A 126 9.33 -7.53 -3.13
N THR A 127 10.44 -7.57 -3.89
CA THR A 127 11.31 -8.73 -4.01
C THR A 127 12.75 -8.31 -3.75
N HIS A 128 13.37 -8.92 -2.74
CA HIS A 128 14.74 -8.59 -2.35
C HIS A 128 15.66 -9.78 -2.54
N LEU A 129 16.80 -9.54 -3.20
CA LEU A 129 17.88 -10.51 -3.31
C LEU A 129 18.83 -10.35 -2.11
N PHE A 130 19.12 -11.46 -1.46
CA PHE A 130 20.17 -11.60 -0.46
C PHE A 130 21.34 -12.31 -1.12
N SER A 131 22.42 -11.56 -1.34
CA SER A 131 23.59 -12.04 -2.07
C SER A 131 24.77 -12.27 -1.16
N GLY A 132 25.41 -13.44 -1.27
CA GLY A 132 26.66 -13.73 -0.58
C GLY A 132 27.89 -13.00 -1.16
N ARG A 133 27.71 -12.24 -2.25
CA ARG A 133 28.80 -11.50 -2.90
C ARG A 133 29.01 -10.13 -2.25
N THR A 134 30.25 -9.65 -2.34
CA THR A 134 30.61 -8.27 -2.00
C THR A 134 30.65 -7.41 -3.25
N PHE A 135 29.87 -6.33 -3.25
CA PHE A 135 29.74 -5.45 -4.42
C PHE A 135 30.79 -4.33 -4.40
N GLN A 136 31.15 -3.83 -5.58
CA GLN A 136 32.08 -2.70 -5.74
C GLN A 136 31.36 -1.36 -5.56
N SER A 137 30.69 -1.16 -4.42
CA SER A 137 29.89 0.02 -4.10
C SER A 137 30.21 0.55 -2.70
N THR A 138 29.95 1.82 -2.45
CA THR A 138 29.98 2.39 -1.09
C THR A 138 28.77 1.99 -0.26
N SER A 139 27.73 1.43 -0.90
CA SER A 139 26.51 0.94 -0.25
C SER A 139 26.45 -0.58 -0.26
N SER A 140 26.00 -1.17 0.85
CA SER A 140 25.74 -2.61 0.98
C SER A 140 24.43 -3.05 0.31
N GLY A 141 23.65 -2.13 -0.27
CA GLY A 141 22.42 -2.46 -0.96
C GLY A 141 21.90 -1.35 -1.87
N ALA A 142 21.06 -1.72 -2.83
CA ALA A 142 20.40 -0.79 -3.74
C ALA A 142 18.99 -1.26 -4.03
N ALA A 143 18.07 -0.31 -4.16
CA ALA A 143 16.69 -0.55 -4.52
C ALA A 143 16.13 0.66 -5.25
N TYR A 144 15.16 0.43 -6.15
CA TYR A 144 14.57 1.55 -6.87
C TYR A 144 13.71 2.42 -5.96
N VAL A 145 13.96 3.74 -5.99
CA VAL A 145 13.26 4.69 -5.15
C VAL A 145 11.79 4.80 -5.57
N GLY A 146 10.87 4.66 -4.61
CA GLY A 146 9.42 4.68 -4.88
C GLY A 146 8.95 3.52 -5.77
N GLY A 147 9.72 2.42 -5.83
CA GLY A 147 9.47 1.27 -6.68
C GLY A 147 8.40 0.30 -6.15
N ILE A 148 8.00 0.41 -4.88
CA ILE A 148 7.00 -0.49 -4.26
C ILE A 148 5.72 -0.60 -5.11
N CYS A 149 5.08 -1.77 -5.10
CA CYS A 149 3.92 -2.11 -5.94
C CYS A 149 4.19 -2.24 -7.45
N SER A 150 5.40 -1.91 -7.92
CA SER A 150 5.77 -2.08 -9.33
C SER A 150 6.42 -3.43 -9.59
N LEU A 151 5.97 -4.15 -10.62
CA LEU A 151 6.62 -5.39 -11.07
C LEU A 151 8.03 -5.16 -11.62
N SER A 152 8.34 -3.97 -12.14
CA SER A 152 9.63 -3.65 -12.76
C SER A 152 10.60 -2.92 -11.83
N ARG A 153 10.11 -2.38 -10.71
CA ARG A 153 10.91 -1.54 -9.80
C ARG A 153 10.78 -1.92 -8.32
N GLY A 154 9.81 -2.75 -7.94
CA GLY A 154 9.53 -3.09 -6.55
C GLY A 154 10.54 -4.07 -5.97
N GLY A 155 11.79 -3.70 -5.84
CA GLY A 155 12.76 -4.59 -5.22
C GLY A 155 14.10 -3.98 -4.96
N GLY A 156 14.98 -4.81 -4.41
CA GLY A 156 16.30 -4.43 -3.96
C GLY A 156 17.29 -5.59 -3.93
N VAL A 157 18.58 -5.27 -3.91
CA VAL A 157 19.68 -6.21 -3.71
C VAL A 157 20.40 -5.84 -2.43
N ASN A 158 20.73 -6.83 -1.62
CA ASN A 158 21.36 -6.67 -0.31
C ASN A 158 22.57 -7.60 -0.22
N GLU A 159 23.73 -7.02 0.05
CA GLU A 159 24.96 -7.73 0.35
C GLU A 159 24.85 -8.45 1.69
N TYR A 160 25.46 -9.64 1.75
CA TYR A 160 25.59 -10.42 2.97
C TYR A 160 26.52 -9.73 3.97
N ASP A 161 26.02 -9.61 5.20
CA ASP A 161 26.80 -9.26 6.39
C ASP A 161 26.20 -10.04 7.57
N ASN A 162 26.66 -9.77 8.79
CA ASN A 162 26.02 -10.23 10.00
C ASN A 162 24.53 -9.84 10.03
N MET A 163 23.73 -10.63 10.74
CA MET A 163 22.27 -10.50 10.82
C MET A 163 21.79 -9.06 11.12
N GLY A 164 22.49 -8.36 12.03
CA GLY A 164 22.11 -7.00 12.42
C GLY A 164 22.34 -5.99 11.29
N ALA A 165 23.53 -6.04 10.69
CA ALA A 165 23.89 -5.15 9.58
C ALA A 165 22.99 -5.39 8.37
N MET A 166 22.78 -6.64 8.00
CA MET A 166 21.92 -6.99 6.87
C MET A 166 20.46 -6.57 7.09
N ALA A 167 19.96 -6.56 8.34
CA ALA A 167 18.62 -6.05 8.65
C ALA A 167 18.52 -4.54 8.47
N VAL A 168 19.58 -3.79 8.78
CA VAL A 168 19.68 -2.35 8.47
C VAL A 168 19.71 -2.13 6.96
N THR A 169 20.50 -2.92 6.22
CA THR A 169 20.55 -2.86 4.75
C THR A 169 19.19 -3.15 4.12
N LEU A 170 18.47 -4.17 4.59
CA LEU A 170 17.11 -4.45 4.15
C LEU A 170 16.17 -3.28 4.48
N ALA A 171 16.28 -2.70 5.67
CA ALA A 171 15.47 -1.55 6.06
C ALA A 171 15.77 -0.30 5.20
N GLN A 172 17.02 -0.11 4.79
CA GLN A 172 17.42 0.95 3.87
C GLN A 172 16.82 0.73 2.47
N THR A 173 16.97 -0.47 1.91
CA THR A 173 16.52 -0.78 0.55
C THR A 173 14.98 -0.77 0.46
N LEU A 174 14.27 -1.30 1.46
CA LEU A 174 12.82 -1.14 1.54
C LEU A 174 12.41 0.33 1.76
N GLY A 175 13.19 1.09 2.52
CA GLY A 175 12.99 2.52 2.71
C GLY A 175 13.02 3.27 1.38
N GLN A 176 14.00 2.95 0.53
CA GLN A 176 14.08 3.45 -0.83
C GLN A 176 12.84 3.06 -1.65
N ASN A 177 12.44 1.78 -1.66
CA ASN A 177 11.21 1.37 -2.37
C ASN A 177 9.96 2.14 -1.91
N LEU A 178 9.93 2.59 -0.65
CA LEU A 178 8.85 3.38 -0.04
C LEU A 178 9.04 4.90 -0.16
N GLY A 179 9.99 5.34 -0.99
CA GLY A 179 10.18 6.75 -1.36
C GLY A 179 11.16 7.53 -0.46
N MET A 180 11.79 6.89 0.52
CA MET A 180 12.80 7.53 1.36
C MET A 180 14.12 7.70 0.63
N MET A 181 14.78 8.83 0.86
CA MET A 181 16.06 9.15 0.24
C MET A 181 17.25 8.88 1.17
N TRP A 182 18.42 8.63 0.58
CA TRP A 182 19.69 8.61 1.30
C TRP A 182 20.06 10.02 1.78
N ASN A 183 20.66 10.12 2.98
CA ASN A 183 21.42 11.26 3.51
C ASN A 183 21.24 12.59 2.78
N LYS A 184 20.26 13.40 3.22
CA LYS A 184 20.24 14.82 2.86
C LYS A 184 20.70 15.68 4.00
N HIS A 185 21.86 16.30 3.81
CA HIS A 185 22.19 17.54 4.50
C HIS A 185 21.27 18.66 3.98
N ARG A 186 20.11 18.85 4.62
CA ARG A 186 19.36 20.09 4.44
C ARG A 186 20.12 21.18 5.18
N SER A 187 20.82 22.04 4.45
CA SER A 187 21.70 23.09 4.96
C SER A 187 21.00 24.21 5.76
N SER A 188 19.68 24.17 5.88
CA SER A 188 18.91 25.09 6.73
C SER A 188 19.06 24.71 8.21
N ALA A 189 19.31 25.72 9.05
CA ALA A 189 19.45 25.59 10.50
C ALA A 189 18.10 25.21 11.15
N GLY A 190 17.65 23.95 11.00
CA GLY A 190 16.41 23.44 11.57
C GLY A 190 15.93 22.04 11.15
N ASP A 191 16.23 21.55 9.93
CA ASP A 191 15.23 20.70 9.24
C ASP A 191 15.40 19.17 9.21
N CYS A 192 16.60 18.60 9.35
CA CYS A 192 16.76 17.13 9.42
C CYS A 192 17.76 16.78 10.52
N LYS A 193 17.27 16.23 11.64
CA LYS A 193 18.15 15.68 12.67
C LYS A 193 17.81 14.23 12.92
N CYS A 194 18.83 13.38 12.88
CA CYS A 194 18.71 12.04 13.41
C CYS A 194 18.41 12.15 14.92
N PRO A 195 17.39 11.46 15.46
CA PRO A 195 17.15 11.44 16.89
C PRO A 195 18.31 10.82 17.69
N ASP A 196 19.12 9.98 17.06
CA ASP A 196 20.27 9.31 17.68
C ASP A 196 21.58 9.74 17.00
N ASN A 197 22.25 10.73 17.59
CA ASN A 197 23.53 11.23 17.07
C ASN A 197 24.69 10.23 17.24
N TRP A 198 24.53 9.18 18.05
CA TRP A 198 25.60 8.22 18.34
C TRP A 198 25.53 6.99 17.43
N LEU A 199 24.32 6.45 17.24
CA LEU A 199 24.09 5.30 16.37
C LEU A 199 23.83 5.70 14.91
N GLY A 200 23.52 6.97 14.65
CA GLY A 200 23.07 7.43 13.33
C GLY A 200 21.64 6.95 13.02
N CYS A 201 21.20 7.23 11.79
CA CYS A 201 19.88 6.86 11.30
C CYS A 201 19.95 5.83 10.17
N ILE A 202 18.85 5.09 9.98
CA ILE A 202 18.78 3.99 9.02
C ILE A 202 19.11 4.47 7.61
N MET A 203 18.57 5.59 7.14
CA MET A 203 18.85 6.13 5.80
C MET A 203 20.17 6.91 5.69
N GLU A 204 21.11 6.66 6.61
CA GLU A 204 22.45 7.22 6.63
C GLU A 204 23.52 6.14 6.38
N ASP A 205 24.79 6.54 6.28
CA ASP A 205 25.88 5.59 6.02
C ASP A 205 26.05 4.64 7.22
N THR A 206 25.97 3.33 6.96
CA THR A 206 26.06 2.30 8.00
C THR A 206 27.50 2.22 8.52
N GLY A 207 27.70 2.64 9.77
CA GLY A 207 28.98 2.51 10.46
C GLY A 207 29.12 1.21 11.27
N PHE A 208 30.13 1.16 12.15
CA PHE A 208 30.32 0.03 13.09
C PHE A 208 29.13 -0.15 14.05
N TYR A 209 28.49 0.94 14.43
CA TYR A 209 27.29 0.93 15.25
C TYR A 209 26.06 0.93 14.35
N LEU A 210 25.17 -0.03 14.57
CA LEU A 210 23.99 -0.23 13.72
C LEU A 210 22.85 0.72 14.11
N PRO A 211 22.36 1.57 13.19
CA PRO A 211 21.23 2.44 13.46
C PRO A 211 19.95 1.63 13.62
N ARG A 212 19.03 2.14 14.45
CA ARG A 212 17.72 1.52 14.67
C ARG A 212 16.55 2.44 14.36
N LYS A 213 16.85 3.71 14.06
CA LYS A 213 15.84 4.76 13.93
C LYS A 213 15.88 5.42 12.56
N PHE A 214 14.70 5.72 12.02
CA PHE A 214 14.58 6.60 10.88
C PHE A 214 14.74 8.06 11.33
N SER A 215 15.29 8.89 10.44
CA SER A 215 15.31 10.33 10.66
C SER A 215 13.88 10.88 10.49
N ARG A 216 13.62 12.08 11.04
CA ARG A 216 12.33 12.76 10.79
C ARG A 216 12.08 12.98 9.31
N CYS A 217 13.11 13.28 8.54
CA CYS A 217 12.99 13.54 7.10
C CYS A 217 12.64 12.27 6.33
N SER A 218 13.17 11.12 6.71
CA SER A 218 12.80 9.83 6.11
C SER A 218 11.31 9.52 6.37
N ILE A 219 10.82 9.83 7.57
CA ILE A 219 9.40 9.66 7.91
C ILE A 219 8.52 10.64 7.11
N ASP A 220 8.94 11.89 6.99
CA ASP A 220 8.21 12.91 6.20
C ASP A 220 8.16 12.55 4.71
N GLU A 221 9.26 12.04 4.15
CA GLU A 221 9.35 11.55 2.77
C GLU A 221 8.42 10.36 2.53
N TYR A 222 8.39 9.40 3.45
CA TYR A 222 7.45 8.28 3.40
C TYR A 222 5.99 8.74 3.46
N ASN A 223 5.67 9.66 4.37
CA ASN A 223 4.32 10.22 4.48
C ASN A 223 3.92 10.97 3.21
N GLN A 224 4.83 11.75 2.63
CA GLN A 224 4.61 12.45 1.37
C GLN A 224 4.39 11.46 0.23
N PHE A 225 5.18 10.39 0.14
CA PHE A 225 5.03 9.33 -0.86
C PHE A 225 3.63 8.70 -0.83
N LEU A 226 3.11 8.40 0.36
CA LEU A 226 1.74 7.88 0.52
C LEU A 226 0.67 8.92 0.13
N GLN A 227 0.85 10.19 0.51
CA GLN A 227 -0.09 11.28 0.18
C GLN A 227 -0.15 11.54 -1.32
N GLU A 228 0.96 11.38 -2.02
CA GLU A 228 1.03 11.51 -3.47
C GLU A 228 0.34 10.37 -4.22
N GLY A 229 -0.05 9.29 -3.52
CA GLY A 229 -0.73 8.12 -4.08
C GLY A 229 0.18 6.89 -4.26
N GLY A 230 1.40 6.92 -3.72
CA GLY A 230 2.31 5.79 -3.72
C GLY A 230 1.89 4.69 -2.72
N GLY A 231 2.30 3.45 -2.97
CA GLY A 231 2.12 2.35 -2.01
C GLY A 231 0.69 1.79 -1.91
N SER A 232 -0.11 1.87 -2.97
CA SER A 232 -1.50 1.37 -2.96
C SER A 232 -1.63 -0.12 -2.60
N CYS A 233 -0.64 -0.94 -2.93
CA CYS A 233 -0.59 -2.37 -2.58
C CYS A 233 -0.35 -2.64 -1.09
N LEU A 234 -0.04 -1.63 -0.27
CA LEU A 234 0.38 -1.85 1.12
C LEU A 234 -0.78 -1.95 2.12
N PHE A 235 -2.02 -1.90 1.65
CA PHE A 235 -3.22 -1.80 2.49
C PHE A 235 -3.99 -3.13 2.58
N ASN A 236 -3.51 -4.21 1.94
CA ASN A 236 -4.03 -5.55 2.17
C ASN A 236 -3.23 -6.25 3.28
N LYS A 237 -3.95 -6.70 4.31
CA LYS A 237 -3.39 -7.57 5.35
C LYS A 237 -3.20 -8.99 4.79
N PRO A 238 -1.98 -9.55 4.81
CA PRO A 238 -1.70 -10.89 4.27
C PRO A 238 -2.51 -11.98 4.98
N LEU A 239 -2.93 -12.99 4.21
CA LEU A 239 -3.72 -14.14 4.71
C LEU A 239 -2.91 -15.43 4.88
N LYS A 240 -1.70 -15.48 4.32
CA LYS A 240 -0.82 -16.64 4.38
C LYS A 240 0.58 -16.19 4.74
N LEU A 241 1.11 -16.78 5.81
CA LEU A 241 2.48 -16.60 6.26
C LEU A 241 3.30 -17.85 5.92
N LEU A 242 4.62 -17.70 5.90
CA LEU A 242 5.55 -18.80 5.65
C LEU A 242 5.78 -19.67 6.89
N ASP A 243 5.50 -19.14 8.09
CA ASP A 243 5.62 -19.84 9.36
C ASP A 243 4.31 -20.54 9.77
N PRO A 244 4.37 -21.53 10.69
CA PRO A 244 3.16 -22.17 11.21
C PRO A 244 2.27 -21.17 11.97
N PRO A 245 0.93 -21.38 11.99
CA PRO A 245 0.00 -20.48 12.66
C PRO A 245 0.34 -20.21 14.13
N GLU A 246 0.36 -18.94 14.53
CA GLU A 246 0.66 -18.50 15.90
C GLU A 246 -0.35 -17.46 16.41
N CYS A 247 -1.24 -17.92 17.31
CA CYS A 247 -2.22 -17.05 17.94
C CYS A 247 -1.59 -15.92 18.77
N GLY A 248 -1.87 -14.67 18.36
CA GLY A 248 -1.41 -13.45 19.01
C GLY A 248 -0.34 -12.69 18.23
N ASN A 249 -0.04 -13.11 16.99
CA ASN A 249 0.87 -12.41 16.09
C ASN A 249 0.17 -11.29 15.31
N GLY A 250 -1.17 -11.24 15.36
CA GLY A 250 -2.02 -10.24 14.75
C GLY A 250 -2.40 -10.56 13.31
N PHE A 251 -2.21 -11.78 12.83
CA PHE A 251 -2.62 -12.25 11.51
C PHE A 251 -3.64 -13.37 11.67
N VAL A 252 -4.72 -13.35 10.87
CA VAL A 252 -5.73 -14.42 10.94
C VAL A 252 -5.27 -15.57 10.04
N GLU A 253 -4.80 -16.63 10.67
CA GLU A 253 -4.21 -17.79 9.99
C GLU A 253 -5.14 -19.01 9.97
N ALA A 254 -4.69 -20.10 9.33
CA ALA A 254 -5.49 -21.31 9.22
C ALA A 254 -5.78 -21.91 10.61
N GLY A 255 -7.07 -21.95 10.98
CA GLY A 255 -7.54 -22.45 12.28
C GLY A 255 -7.95 -21.36 13.26
N GLU A 256 -7.74 -20.09 12.92
CA GLU A 256 -8.11 -18.93 13.73
C GLU A 256 -9.30 -18.18 13.12
N GLU A 257 -10.18 -17.65 13.96
CA GLU A 257 -11.31 -16.80 13.52
C GLU A 257 -11.00 -15.30 13.68
N CYS A 258 -10.04 -14.98 14.55
CA CYS A 258 -9.62 -13.62 14.84
C CYS A 258 -8.22 -13.64 15.44
N ASP A 259 -7.46 -12.56 15.22
CA ASP A 259 -6.23 -12.29 15.95
C ASP A 259 -6.06 -10.78 16.11
N CYS A 260 -6.21 -10.30 17.35
CA CYS A 260 -6.07 -8.89 17.71
C CYS A 260 -4.61 -8.49 18.07
N GLY A 261 -3.65 -9.40 17.87
CA GLY A 261 -2.24 -9.22 18.16
C GLY A 261 -1.87 -9.61 19.58
N SER A 262 -0.80 -8.99 20.08
CA SER A 262 -0.33 -9.22 21.44
C SER A 262 -1.39 -8.84 22.48
N VAL A 263 -1.25 -9.36 23.70
CA VAL A 263 -2.16 -9.05 24.83
C VAL A 263 -2.34 -7.54 25.02
N GLN A 264 -1.29 -6.75 24.80
CA GLN A 264 -1.33 -5.30 24.93
C GLN A 264 -2.06 -4.63 23.75
N GLU A 265 -1.91 -5.14 22.52
CA GLU A 265 -2.63 -4.65 21.33
C GLU A 265 -4.12 -5.01 21.42
N CYS A 266 -4.45 -6.25 21.77
CA CYS A 266 -5.82 -6.72 22.03
C CYS A 266 -6.54 -5.88 23.10
N SER A 267 -5.81 -5.40 24.12
CA SER A 267 -6.38 -4.53 25.15
C SER A 267 -6.79 -3.16 24.62
N ARG A 268 -6.20 -2.70 23.50
CA ARG A 268 -6.55 -1.43 22.83
C ARG A 268 -7.69 -1.60 21.83
N ALA A 269 -7.69 -2.70 21.08
CA ALA A 269 -8.70 -3.01 20.07
C ALA A 269 -8.91 -4.52 19.92
N GLY A 270 -10.17 -4.97 19.82
CA GLY A 270 -10.53 -6.35 19.47
C GLY A 270 -10.51 -7.38 20.61
N GLY A 271 -9.85 -7.13 21.73
CA GLY A 271 -9.76 -8.10 22.84
C GLY A 271 -11.09 -8.44 23.53
N ASN A 272 -12.11 -7.58 23.41
CA ASN A 272 -13.47 -7.88 23.89
C ASN A 272 -14.26 -8.77 22.91
N CYS A 273 -13.80 -8.86 21.66
CA CYS A 273 -14.44 -9.60 20.58
C CYS A 273 -13.74 -10.92 20.29
N CYS A 274 -12.44 -11.02 20.58
CA CYS A 274 -11.58 -12.17 20.31
C CYS A 274 -11.02 -12.77 21.61
N LYS A 275 -11.12 -14.09 21.76
CA LYS A 275 -10.58 -14.82 22.91
C LYS A 275 -9.94 -16.13 22.46
N LYS A 276 -8.64 -16.29 22.72
CA LYS A 276 -7.84 -17.45 22.27
C LYS A 276 -7.97 -17.69 20.75
N CYS A 277 -7.89 -16.61 19.97
CA CYS A 277 -8.06 -16.60 18.52
C CYS A 277 -9.38 -17.19 17.99
N THR A 278 -10.42 -17.12 18.83
CA THR A 278 -11.80 -17.49 18.50
C THR A 278 -12.72 -16.31 18.80
N LEU A 279 -13.72 -16.07 17.97
CA LEU A 279 -14.68 -15.00 18.20
C LEU A 279 -15.54 -15.30 19.43
N THR A 280 -15.85 -14.26 20.19
CA THR A 280 -16.76 -14.33 21.33
C THR A 280 -18.23 -14.45 20.87
N HIS A 281 -19.13 -14.80 21.79
CA HIS A 281 -20.56 -14.90 21.48
C HIS A 281 -21.09 -13.58 20.87
N ASP A 282 -21.83 -13.67 19.77
CA ASP A 282 -22.33 -12.56 18.96
C ASP A 282 -21.27 -11.69 18.27
N ALA A 283 -19.98 -11.99 18.35
CA ALA A 283 -18.96 -11.26 17.60
C ALA A 283 -18.94 -11.74 16.13
N MET A 284 -18.90 -10.78 15.20
CA MET A 284 -18.72 -11.01 13.76
C MET A 284 -17.32 -10.58 13.30
N CYS A 285 -16.66 -9.71 14.06
CA CYS A 285 -15.31 -9.25 13.82
C CYS A 285 -14.60 -8.95 15.13
N SER A 286 -13.27 -8.87 15.07
CA SER A 286 -12.41 -8.48 16.21
C SER A 286 -11.88 -7.06 16.04
N ASP A 287 -11.11 -6.86 14.98
CA ASP A 287 -10.36 -5.65 14.66
C ASP A 287 -10.53 -5.29 13.17
N GLY A 288 -10.05 -4.11 12.78
CA GLY A 288 -10.14 -3.55 11.43
C GLY A 288 -11.01 -2.30 11.33
N LEU A 289 -10.82 -1.54 10.26
CA LEU A 289 -11.48 -0.23 10.03
C LEU A 289 -12.99 -0.35 9.82
N CYS A 290 -13.45 -1.51 9.33
CA CYS A 290 -14.86 -1.85 9.14
C CYS A 290 -15.42 -2.70 10.29
N CYS A 291 -14.78 -2.69 11.46
CA CYS A 291 -15.27 -3.36 12.66
C CYS A 291 -15.59 -2.36 13.77
N ARG A 292 -16.83 -2.38 14.25
CA ARG A 292 -17.25 -1.55 15.38
C ARG A 292 -18.04 -2.37 16.38
N ARG A 293 -17.55 -2.39 17.63
CA ARG A 293 -18.19 -3.13 18.73
C ARG A 293 -18.49 -4.59 18.36
N CYS A 294 -17.50 -5.27 17.79
CA CYS A 294 -17.58 -6.66 17.34
C CYS A 294 -18.58 -6.94 16.21
N LYS A 295 -19.10 -5.91 15.53
CA LYS A 295 -20.00 -6.03 14.38
C LYS A 295 -19.40 -5.32 13.16
N TYR A 296 -19.69 -5.82 11.97
CA TYR A 296 -19.29 -5.14 10.74
C TYR A 296 -19.96 -3.77 10.64
N GLU A 297 -19.21 -2.79 10.15
CA GLU A 297 -19.77 -1.50 9.75
C GLU A 297 -20.69 -1.71 8.53
N PRO A 298 -21.81 -0.98 8.42
CA PRO A 298 -22.72 -1.09 7.28
C PRO A 298 -22.03 -0.81 5.94
N ARG A 299 -22.59 -1.41 4.88
CA ARG A 299 -22.17 -1.12 3.50
C ARG A 299 -22.19 0.39 3.23
N GLY A 300 -21.14 0.91 2.59
CA GLY A 300 -21.06 2.32 2.19
C GLY A 300 -20.48 3.28 3.24
N VAL A 301 -20.18 2.81 4.45
CA VAL A 301 -19.39 3.60 5.42
C VAL A 301 -17.97 3.75 4.87
N SER A 302 -17.49 4.98 4.71
CA SER A 302 -16.11 5.24 4.28
C SER A 302 -15.13 4.76 5.34
N CYS A 303 -14.19 3.89 4.92
CA CYS A 303 -13.11 3.40 5.77
C CYS A 303 -11.75 4.03 5.45
N ARG A 304 -11.59 4.51 4.21
CA ARG A 304 -10.43 5.28 3.76
C ARG A 304 -10.87 6.39 2.81
N GLU A 305 -10.32 7.58 2.99
CA GLU A 305 -10.54 8.70 2.08
C GLU A 305 -9.49 8.73 0.96
N ALA A 306 -9.88 9.29 -0.19
CA ALA A 306 -8.98 9.49 -1.31
C ALA A 306 -7.90 10.52 -0.95
N VAL A 307 -6.62 10.16 -1.13
CA VAL A 307 -5.49 11.05 -0.79
C VAL A 307 -5.25 12.14 -1.84
N ASN A 308 -5.68 11.90 -3.08
CA ASN A 308 -5.57 12.84 -4.19
C ASN A 308 -6.63 12.56 -5.27
N GLU A 309 -6.64 13.38 -6.34
CA GLU A 309 -7.61 13.26 -7.44
C GLU A 309 -7.51 11.97 -8.27
N CYS A 310 -6.38 11.27 -8.20
CA CYS A 310 -6.13 9.99 -8.87
C CYS A 310 -6.47 8.78 -8.01
N ASP A 311 -6.84 8.99 -6.75
CA ASP A 311 -7.19 7.95 -5.80
C ASP A 311 -8.71 7.71 -5.76
N ILE A 312 -9.14 6.55 -5.26
CA ILE A 312 -10.55 6.20 -5.06
C ILE A 312 -10.78 6.03 -3.56
N ALA A 313 -11.85 6.63 -3.02
CA ALA A 313 -12.19 6.41 -1.62
C ALA A 313 -12.87 5.04 -1.43
N GLU A 314 -12.46 4.29 -0.41
CA GLU A 314 -13.00 2.97 -0.09
C GLU A 314 -14.08 3.03 0.97
N THR A 315 -15.06 2.17 0.77
CA THR A 315 -16.19 2.01 1.68
C THR A 315 -16.32 0.56 2.10
N CYS A 316 -16.66 0.35 3.37
CA CYS A 316 -16.96 -0.96 3.92
C CYS A 316 -18.02 -1.68 3.09
N THR A 317 -17.83 -2.98 2.89
CA THR A 317 -18.72 -3.85 2.12
C THR A 317 -19.94 -4.30 2.92
N GLY A 318 -19.85 -4.29 4.26
CA GLY A 318 -20.90 -4.75 5.18
C GLY A 318 -20.74 -6.19 5.68
N ASP A 319 -19.77 -6.93 5.14
CA ASP A 319 -19.52 -8.35 5.41
C ASP A 319 -18.05 -8.67 5.72
N SER A 320 -17.20 -7.65 5.84
CA SER A 320 -15.79 -7.76 6.18
C SER A 320 -15.41 -6.76 7.28
N SER A 321 -14.45 -7.14 8.11
CA SER A 321 -13.87 -6.26 9.14
C SER A 321 -12.77 -5.36 8.59
N GLN A 322 -12.15 -5.77 7.47
CA GLN A 322 -11.10 -5.02 6.80
C GLN A 322 -11.71 -4.04 5.80
N CYS A 323 -11.06 -2.88 5.63
CA CYS A 323 -11.36 -2.00 4.51
C CYS A 323 -10.97 -2.74 3.21
N PRO A 324 -11.72 -2.56 2.11
CA PRO A 324 -11.32 -3.11 0.82
C PRO A 324 -9.90 -2.70 0.43
N PRO A 325 -9.23 -3.46 -0.46
CA PRO A 325 -7.91 -3.09 -0.96
C PRO A 325 -7.89 -1.65 -1.49
N ASN A 326 -6.79 -0.94 -1.24
CA ASN A 326 -6.60 0.43 -1.72
C ASN A 326 -6.43 0.41 -3.24
N LEU A 327 -7.40 0.99 -3.94
CA LEU A 327 -7.42 1.07 -5.39
C LEU A 327 -7.34 2.53 -5.83
N HIS A 328 -6.66 2.76 -6.93
CA HIS A 328 -6.60 4.08 -7.54
C HIS A 328 -7.30 4.07 -8.90
N LYS A 329 -7.58 5.27 -9.42
CA LYS A 329 -8.14 5.44 -10.76
C LYS A 329 -7.20 4.83 -11.78
N LEU A 330 -7.78 4.23 -12.81
CA LEU A 330 -7.05 3.71 -13.95
C LEU A 330 -6.14 4.81 -14.56
N ASP A 331 -5.00 4.40 -15.09
CA ASP A 331 -4.09 5.30 -15.78
C ASP A 331 -4.76 6.00 -16.97
N GLY A 332 -4.43 7.28 -17.16
CA GLY A 332 -4.99 8.14 -18.20
C GLY A 332 -6.16 9.02 -17.77
N TYR A 333 -6.69 8.87 -16.54
CA TYR A 333 -7.64 9.84 -15.97
C TYR A 333 -7.00 11.24 -15.90
N TYR A 334 -7.82 12.27 -16.10
CA TYR A 334 -7.39 13.66 -15.95
C TYR A 334 -7.24 14.03 -14.47
N CYS A 335 -6.25 14.85 -14.16
CA CYS A 335 -6.03 15.44 -12.85
C CYS A 335 -5.45 16.86 -13.02
N ASP A 336 -5.42 17.62 -11.92
CA ASP A 336 -4.84 18.97 -11.88
C ASP A 336 -5.50 19.91 -12.91
N GLN A 337 -6.84 19.95 -12.88
CA GLN A 337 -7.65 20.74 -13.84
C GLN A 337 -7.31 20.42 -15.31
N GLU A 338 -7.21 19.13 -15.62
CA GLU A 338 -6.88 18.58 -16.95
C GLU A 338 -5.44 18.81 -17.45
N GLN A 339 -4.58 19.47 -16.66
CA GLN A 339 -3.17 19.69 -17.00
C GLN A 339 -2.31 18.43 -16.84
N GLY A 340 -2.75 17.50 -15.98
CA GLY A 340 -2.06 16.25 -15.69
C GLY A 340 -2.82 15.00 -16.12
N ARG A 341 -2.17 13.87 -15.89
CA ARG A 341 -2.74 12.53 -16.04
C ARG A 341 -2.40 11.67 -14.84
N CYS A 342 -3.36 10.88 -14.40
CA CYS A 342 -3.14 9.84 -13.42
C CYS A 342 -2.31 8.73 -14.04
N TYR A 343 -1.21 8.36 -13.39
CA TYR A 343 -0.34 7.29 -13.80
C TYR A 343 0.26 6.62 -12.55
N GLY A 344 -0.10 5.35 -12.32
CA GLY A 344 0.25 4.61 -11.10
C GLY A 344 -0.25 5.29 -9.84
N GLY A 345 -1.51 5.76 -9.84
CA GLY A 345 -2.16 6.38 -8.68
C GLY A 345 -1.71 7.82 -8.37
N ARG A 346 -0.75 8.35 -9.13
CA ARG A 346 -0.18 9.70 -8.93
C ARG A 346 -0.52 10.60 -10.10
N CYS A 347 -0.74 11.87 -9.83
CA CYS A 347 -0.96 12.86 -10.89
C CYS A 347 0.38 13.36 -11.45
N LYS A 348 0.67 13.03 -12.70
CA LYS A 348 1.90 13.38 -13.40
C LYS A 348 1.76 14.70 -14.15
N THR A 349 2.54 15.70 -13.74
CA THR A 349 2.73 16.97 -14.44
C THR A 349 4.21 17.37 -14.40
N ARG A 350 4.67 18.09 -15.42
CA ARG A 350 6.02 18.69 -15.43
C ARG A 350 6.23 19.60 -14.22
N ASP A 351 5.19 20.32 -13.82
CA ASP A 351 5.23 21.26 -12.69
C ASP A 351 5.47 20.54 -11.37
N ARG A 352 4.71 19.46 -11.09
CA ARG A 352 4.92 18.63 -9.91
C ARG A 352 6.28 17.95 -9.91
N GLN A 353 6.78 17.54 -11.08
CA GLN A 353 8.13 16.97 -11.20
C GLN A 353 9.21 18.02 -10.86
N CYS A 354 9.13 19.23 -11.39
CA CYS A 354 10.04 20.33 -11.02
C CYS A 354 9.90 20.73 -9.54
N GLN A 355 8.69 20.69 -8.99
CA GLN A 355 8.43 21.03 -7.59
C GLN A 355 9.03 19.99 -6.64
N ALA A 356 8.94 18.70 -6.98
CA ALA A 356 9.58 17.62 -6.24
C ALA A 356 11.11 17.69 -6.36
N LEU A 357 11.62 17.87 -7.58
CA LEU A 357 13.05 17.81 -7.89
C LEU A 357 13.81 19.05 -7.43
N TRP A 358 13.23 20.25 -7.53
CA TRP A 358 13.92 21.52 -7.29
C TRP A 358 13.17 22.43 -6.31
N GLY A 359 11.87 22.21 -6.08
CA GLY A 359 11.02 23.15 -5.34
C GLY A 359 10.57 24.36 -6.15
N HIS A 360 10.63 24.25 -7.47
CA HIS A 360 10.30 25.30 -8.42
C HIS A 360 9.30 24.81 -9.47
N ALA A 361 8.64 25.74 -10.14
CA ALA A 361 7.69 25.44 -11.21
C ALA A 361 8.37 24.96 -12.51
N ALA A 362 7.60 24.31 -13.37
CA ALA A 362 8.05 23.96 -14.71
C ALA A 362 8.25 25.21 -15.59
N ALA A 363 9.18 25.11 -16.52
CA ALA A 363 9.43 26.15 -17.51
C ALA A 363 8.29 26.26 -18.53
N ASP A 364 8.22 27.40 -19.20
CA ASP A 364 7.24 27.65 -20.24
C ASP A 364 7.41 26.65 -21.40
N ARG A 365 6.30 26.28 -22.06
CA ARG A 365 6.31 25.39 -23.22
C ARG A 365 7.30 25.86 -24.30
N PHE A 366 7.47 27.16 -24.48
CA PHE A 366 8.42 27.73 -25.44
C PHE A 366 9.87 27.30 -25.16
N CYS A 367 10.27 27.12 -23.90
CA CYS A 367 11.59 26.62 -23.52
C CYS A 367 11.86 25.25 -24.13
N TYR A 368 10.91 24.32 -23.99
CA TYR A 368 10.99 22.97 -24.53
C TYR A 368 11.04 22.99 -26.06
N GLU A 369 10.18 23.78 -26.71
CA GLU A 369 10.12 23.88 -28.17
C GLU A 369 11.39 24.46 -28.80
N LYS A 370 12.20 25.21 -28.02
CA LYS A 370 13.48 25.75 -28.46
C LYS A 370 14.67 24.87 -28.12
N LEU A 371 14.79 24.45 -26.86
CA LEU A 371 16.00 23.76 -26.40
C LEU A 371 16.00 22.27 -26.78
N ASN A 372 14.87 21.57 -26.64
CA ASN A 372 14.86 20.11 -26.83
C ASN A 372 15.06 19.67 -28.29
N VAL A 373 14.74 20.55 -29.25
CA VAL A 373 15.00 20.31 -30.67
C VAL A 373 16.47 20.49 -31.05
N GLU A 374 17.28 21.17 -30.22
CA GLU A 374 18.71 21.38 -30.51
C GLU A 374 19.51 20.09 -30.37
N GLY A 375 19.12 19.21 -29.44
CA GLY A 375 19.85 17.98 -29.12
C GLY A 375 21.22 18.28 -28.54
N THR A 376 21.25 19.11 -27.51
CA THR A 376 22.45 19.48 -26.77
C THR A 376 22.31 19.08 -25.30
N GLU A 377 23.35 19.27 -24.50
CA GLU A 377 23.30 19.06 -23.06
C GLU A 377 22.22 19.91 -22.35
N ARG A 378 21.81 21.04 -22.96
CA ARG A 378 20.79 21.96 -22.43
C ARG A 378 19.35 21.58 -22.81
N GLY A 379 19.19 20.65 -23.75
CA GLY A 379 17.88 20.20 -24.22
C GLY A 379 18.01 19.11 -25.29
N ASN A 380 17.43 17.95 -25.03
CA ASN A 380 17.54 16.76 -25.87
C ASN A 380 16.47 15.70 -25.48
N CYS A 381 16.41 14.59 -26.21
CA CYS A 381 15.52 13.43 -25.96
C CYS A 381 16.32 12.19 -25.55
N GLY A 382 17.33 12.35 -24.69
CA GLY A 382 18.19 11.29 -24.21
C GLY A 382 19.53 11.23 -24.94
N ARG A 383 20.25 10.14 -24.70
CA ARG A 383 21.58 9.89 -25.26
C ARG A 383 21.57 8.69 -26.19
N LYS A 384 22.37 8.76 -27.25
CA LYS A 384 22.67 7.62 -28.13
C LYS A 384 24.19 7.51 -28.27
N GLY A 385 24.78 6.57 -27.53
CA GLY A 385 26.23 6.53 -27.34
C GLY A 385 26.71 7.78 -26.62
N SER A 386 27.73 8.45 -27.16
CA SER A 386 28.26 9.70 -26.59
C SER A 386 27.45 10.95 -26.96
N GLY A 387 26.58 10.87 -27.98
CA GLY A 387 25.85 12.00 -28.51
C GLY A 387 24.47 12.22 -27.88
N TRP A 388 24.03 13.47 -27.85
CA TRP A 388 22.69 13.88 -27.47
C TRP A 388 21.71 13.69 -28.62
N VAL A 389 20.50 13.24 -28.32
CA VAL A 389 19.45 12.99 -29.32
C VAL A 389 18.59 14.24 -29.49
N GLN A 390 18.48 14.74 -30.72
CA GLN A 390 17.53 15.81 -31.05
C GLN A 390 16.10 15.32 -30.92
N CYS A 391 15.25 16.05 -30.20
CA CYS A 391 13.83 15.73 -30.13
C CYS A 391 13.12 16.06 -31.45
N ASN A 392 12.19 15.20 -31.85
CA ASN A 392 11.21 15.59 -32.86
C ASN A 392 10.30 16.69 -32.29
N LYS A 393 9.73 17.53 -33.16
CA LYS A 393 8.81 18.60 -32.75
C LYS A 393 7.61 18.13 -31.92
N GLN A 394 7.16 16.88 -32.13
CA GLN A 394 6.05 16.29 -31.36
C GLN A 394 6.49 15.80 -29.98
N ASP A 395 7.77 15.46 -29.81
CA ASP A 395 8.32 14.83 -28.62
C ASP A 395 8.97 15.84 -27.65
N VAL A 396 9.04 17.12 -28.02
CA VAL A 396 9.74 18.17 -27.26
C VAL A 396 9.30 18.28 -25.80
N LEU A 397 8.05 17.94 -25.48
CA LEU A 397 7.52 17.96 -24.12
C LEU A 397 7.78 16.70 -23.30
N CYS A 398 8.43 15.69 -23.90
CA CYS A 398 8.84 14.44 -23.27
C CYS A 398 10.36 14.29 -23.18
N GLY A 399 11.11 15.28 -23.68
CA GLY A 399 12.57 15.32 -23.57
C GLY A 399 13.05 15.82 -22.21
N PHE A 400 14.18 16.52 -22.24
CA PHE A 400 14.83 17.09 -21.06
C PHE A 400 13.88 18.00 -20.27
N LEU A 401 13.85 17.83 -18.95
CA LEU A 401 13.01 18.58 -18.04
C LEU A 401 13.57 19.99 -17.84
N LEU A 402 12.70 20.99 -18.01
CA LEU A 402 13.05 22.40 -17.85
C LEU A 402 12.18 23.01 -16.76
N CYS A 403 12.82 23.70 -15.81
CA CYS A 403 12.19 24.37 -14.68
C CYS A 403 12.60 25.86 -14.67
N VAL A 404 11.94 26.66 -13.83
CA VAL A 404 12.26 28.10 -13.68
C VAL A 404 13.05 28.37 -12.41
N ASN A 405 13.98 29.32 -12.45
CA ASN A 405 14.69 29.85 -11.28
C ASN A 405 15.38 28.79 -10.39
N ILE A 406 15.79 27.65 -10.97
CA ILE A 406 16.53 26.63 -10.22
C ILE A 406 17.99 27.08 -10.00
N SER A 407 18.52 26.72 -8.84
CA SER A 407 19.91 26.94 -8.45
C SER A 407 20.32 25.97 -7.33
N GLY A 408 21.62 25.72 -7.19
CA GLY A 408 22.14 24.84 -6.12
C GLY A 408 21.87 23.36 -6.36
N ALA A 409 21.88 22.58 -5.27
CA ALA A 409 21.69 21.13 -5.31
C ALA A 409 20.19 20.74 -5.34
N PRO A 410 19.83 19.66 -6.05
CA PRO A 410 18.44 19.23 -6.17
C PRO A 410 17.83 18.73 -4.84
N ARG A 411 16.50 18.86 -4.81
CA ARG A 411 15.50 18.21 -3.95
C ARG A 411 15.68 16.70 -3.81
N MET A 412 16.20 16.03 -4.83
CA MET A 412 16.33 14.58 -4.88
C MET A 412 17.40 14.19 -5.90
N GLY A 413 18.19 13.16 -5.61
CA GLY A 413 19.32 12.72 -6.45
C GLY A 413 20.54 13.63 -6.36
N ASP A 414 21.54 13.28 -7.17
CA ASP A 414 22.80 13.98 -7.31
C ASP A 414 22.87 14.69 -8.66
N LEU A 415 23.35 15.94 -8.64
CA LEU A 415 23.50 16.74 -9.84
C LEU A 415 24.80 16.35 -10.57
N GLY A 416 24.66 15.82 -11.78
CA GLY A 416 25.75 15.59 -12.73
C GLY A 416 26.05 16.87 -13.52
N GLY A 417 27.20 17.48 -13.26
CA GLY A 417 27.64 18.71 -13.94
C GLY A 417 26.97 19.97 -13.41
N ASP A 418 26.83 20.98 -14.28
CA ASP A 418 26.25 22.28 -13.93
C ASP A 418 24.79 22.40 -14.38
N ILE A 419 24.04 23.28 -13.71
CA ILE A 419 22.72 23.69 -14.16
C ILE A 419 22.86 24.50 -15.44
N ASN A 420 22.23 24.03 -16.51
CA ASN A 420 22.09 24.75 -17.76
C ASN A 420 21.04 25.85 -17.60
N SER A 421 21.38 27.08 -18.01
CA SER A 421 20.49 28.23 -17.92
C SER A 421 20.49 29.00 -19.24
N VAL A 422 19.30 29.22 -19.79
CA VAL A 422 19.09 30.03 -20.99
C VAL A 422 17.86 30.90 -20.78
N THR A 423 17.94 32.15 -21.20
CA THR A 423 16.84 33.09 -21.07
C THR A 423 16.40 33.56 -22.46
N PHE A 424 15.10 33.47 -22.74
CA PHE A 424 14.51 33.93 -24.00
C PHE A 424 13.60 35.12 -23.78
N TYR A 425 13.49 35.97 -24.79
CA TYR A 425 12.46 37.01 -24.83
C TYR A 425 11.37 36.60 -25.81
N HIS A 426 10.16 36.33 -25.30
CA HIS A 426 9.02 35.89 -26.10
C HIS A 426 7.75 36.63 -25.70
N GLN A 427 7.05 37.22 -26.68
CA GLN A 427 5.78 37.96 -26.47
C GLN A 427 5.86 39.05 -25.38
N GLY A 428 6.99 39.74 -25.29
CA GLY A 428 7.18 40.80 -24.28
C GLY A 428 7.46 40.30 -22.86
N LYS A 429 7.68 38.99 -22.69
CA LYS A 429 8.04 38.36 -21.41
C LYS A 429 9.41 37.69 -21.52
N GLU A 430 10.20 37.83 -20.46
CA GLU A 430 11.43 37.09 -20.29
C GLU A 430 11.13 35.69 -19.72
N LEU A 431 11.57 34.65 -20.42
CA LEU A 431 11.37 33.24 -20.09
C LEU A 431 12.69 32.63 -19.65
N ASP A 432 12.77 32.25 -18.38
CA ASP A 432 13.92 31.54 -17.80
C ASP A 432 13.76 30.03 -18.00
N CYS A 433 14.70 29.43 -18.71
CA CYS A 433 14.69 28.01 -19.07
C CYS A 433 15.92 27.36 -18.49
N ARG A 434 15.74 26.56 -17.44
CA ARG A 434 16.85 25.92 -16.75
C ARG A 434 16.63 24.43 -16.57
N GLY A 435 17.70 23.65 -16.58
CA GLY A 435 17.65 22.22 -16.29
C GLY A 435 19.02 21.69 -15.86
N GLY A 436 19.02 20.59 -15.13
CA GLY A 436 20.24 19.92 -14.67
C GLY A 436 20.09 18.41 -14.85
N HIS A 437 21.21 17.73 -15.08
CA HIS A 437 21.20 16.27 -15.16
C HIS A 437 21.23 15.69 -13.75
N VAL A 438 20.17 15.01 -13.33
CA VAL A 438 20.03 14.51 -11.97
C VAL A 438 19.83 13.01 -11.98
N GLN A 439 20.68 12.30 -11.23
CA GLN A 439 20.60 10.85 -11.10
C GLN A 439 20.34 10.45 -9.65
N LEU A 440 19.50 9.45 -9.44
CA LEU A 440 19.30 8.83 -8.14
C LEU A 440 20.40 7.79 -7.86
N ALA A 441 20.58 7.46 -6.58
CA ALA A 441 21.52 6.43 -6.14
C ALA A 441 21.20 5.03 -6.73
N ASP A 442 19.97 4.81 -7.18
CA ASP A 442 19.51 3.60 -7.86
C ASP A 442 19.80 3.59 -9.38
N GLY A 443 20.49 4.62 -9.88
CA GLY A 443 20.79 4.80 -11.30
C GLY A 443 19.67 5.45 -12.12
N SER A 444 18.49 5.68 -11.54
CA SER A 444 17.37 6.30 -12.25
C SER A 444 17.68 7.74 -12.64
N ASP A 445 17.34 8.09 -13.87
CA ASP A 445 17.54 9.43 -14.42
C ASP A 445 16.28 10.29 -14.20
N LEU A 446 16.43 11.39 -13.47
CA LEU A 446 15.36 12.37 -13.19
C LEU A 446 15.47 13.62 -14.08
N SER A 447 16.41 13.62 -15.03
CA SER A 447 16.69 14.75 -15.92
C SER A 447 15.62 14.94 -17.00
N TYR A 448 14.81 13.92 -17.25
CA TYR A 448 13.81 13.90 -18.33
C TYR A 448 12.39 13.91 -17.78
N VAL A 449 11.45 14.36 -18.61
CA VAL A 449 10.03 14.34 -18.26
C VAL A 449 9.58 12.89 -18.02
N GLU A 450 8.97 12.62 -16.87
CA GLU A 450 8.55 11.28 -16.48
C GLU A 450 7.49 10.69 -17.43
N ASP A 451 7.55 9.37 -17.60
CA ASP A 451 6.51 8.61 -18.29
C ASP A 451 5.13 8.80 -17.65
N GLY A 452 4.10 8.84 -18.49
CA GLY A 452 2.73 9.14 -18.09
C GLY A 452 2.43 10.64 -17.96
N THR A 453 3.41 11.53 -18.19
CA THR A 453 3.17 12.98 -18.19
C THR A 453 2.44 13.42 -19.46
N ALA A 454 1.45 14.31 -19.33
CA ALA A 454 0.70 14.83 -20.47
C ALA A 454 1.57 15.71 -21.41
N CYS A 455 1.63 15.35 -22.69
CA CYS A 455 2.37 16.10 -23.72
C CYS A 455 1.46 16.71 -24.81
N GLY A 456 0.16 16.40 -24.79
CA GLY A 456 -0.84 16.98 -25.68
C GLY A 456 -2.24 16.45 -25.38
N PRO A 457 -3.27 16.87 -26.14
CA PRO A 457 -4.62 16.36 -26.00
C PRO A 457 -4.66 14.84 -26.23
N ASN A 458 -5.03 14.07 -25.20
CA ASN A 458 -4.99 12.60 -25.21
C ASN A 458 -3.62 11.99 -25.58
N MET A 459 -2.52 12.66 -25.24
CA MET A 459 -1.15 12.17 -25.47
C MET A 459 -0.30 12.23 -24.20
N LEU A 460 0.56 11.24 -24.04
CA LEU A 460 1.35 10.96 -22.85
C LEU A 460 2.81 10.67 -23.25
N CYS A 461 3.74 10.99 -22.34
CA CYS A 461 5.15 10.65 -22.51
C CYS A 461 5.41 9.17 -22.20
N LEU A 462 6.20 8.51 -23.06
CA LEU A 462 6.78 7.19 -22.82
C LEU A 462 8.12 7.10 -23.54
N ASP A 463 9.19 6.74 -22.83
CA ASP A 463 10.55 6.60 -23.39
C ASP A 463 10.97 7.84 -24.20
N HIS A 464 10.75 9.03 -23.61
CA HIS A 464 11.03 10.34 -24.19
C HIS A 464 10.24 10.68 -25.47
N ARG A 465 9.14 9.97 -25.75
CA ARG A 465 8.28 10.20 -26.91
C ARG A 465 6.86 10.57 -26.51
N CYS A 466 6.23 11.45 -27.29
CA CYS A 466 4.84 11.84 -27.08
C CYS A 466 3.92 10.91 -27.88
N LEU A 467 3.27 9.98 -27.19
CA LEU A 467 2.46 8.94 -27.81
C LEU A 467 0.96 9.11 -27.48
N PRO A 468 0.04 8.70 -28.37
CA PRO A 468 -1.38 8.67 -28.06
C PRO A 468 -1.67 7.79 -26.84
N ALA A 469 -2.65 8.17 -26.01
CA ALA A 469 -3.05 7.40 -24.83
C ALA A 469 -3.49 5.96 -25.18
N SER A 470 -3.98 5.72 -26.40
CA SER A 470 -4.32 4.38 -26.88
C SER A 470 -3.12 3.43 -26.99
N THR A 471 -1.89 3.95 -27.12
CA THR A 471 -0.67 3.14 -27.23
C THR A 471 -0.29 2.46 -25.92
N PHE A 472 -0.74 3.00 -24.78
CA PHE A 472 -0.45 2.46 -23.46
C PHE A 472 -1.30 1.23 -23.11
N ASN A 473 -2.24 0.83 -23.98
CA ASN A 473 -3.10 -0.34 -23.82
C ASN A 473 -3.74 -0.43 -22.42
N PHE A 474 -4.20 0.71 -21.88
CA PHE A 474 -4.86 0.75 -20.59
C PHE A 474 -6.03 -0.25 -20.54
N SER A 475 -6.18 -0.93 -19.41
CA SER A 475 -7.31 -1.82 -19.17
C SER A 475 -8.63 -1.08 -19.37
N THR A 476 -9.68 -1.77 -19.81
CA THR A 476 -11.00 -1.13 -20.00
C THR A 476 -11.99 -1.71 -19.01
N CYS A 477 -12.78 -0.83 -18.40
CA CYS A 477 -13.88 -1.26 -17.55
C CYS A 477 -15.15 -1.52 -18.37
N PRO A 478 -16.02 -2.43 -17.90
CA PRO A 478 -17.30 -2.70 -18.53
C PRO A 478 -18.25 -1.50 -18.42
N GLY A 479 -19.30 -1.51 -19.24
CA GLY A 479 -20.29 -0.45 -19.29
C GLY A 479 -21.51 -0.83 -20.12
N SER A 480 -22.65 -0.20 -19.86
CA SER A 480 -23.90 -0.41 -20.60
C SER A 480 -23.87 0.09 -22.06
N GLY A 481 -22.69 0.41 -22.60
CA GLY A 481 -22.45 0.87 -23.98
C GLY A 481 -20.99 1.32 -24.20
N ALA A 482 -20.57 1.42 -25.46
CA ALA A 482 -19.16 1.62 -25.87
C ALA A 482 -18.47 2.90 -25.35
N ARG A 483 -19.21 3.85 -24.75
CA ARG A 483 -18.67 5.10 -24.16
C ARG A 483 -19.09 5.32 -22.71
N ARG A 484 -19.87 4.41 -22.12
CA ARG A 484 -20.40 4.57 -20.75
C ARG A 484 -19.58 3.72 -19.80
N ILE A 485 -18.34 4.13 -19.56
CA ILE A 485 -17.46 3.46 -18.59
C ILE A 485 -18.18 3.41 -17.24
N CYS A 486 -18.31 2.21 -16.67
CA CYS A 486 -19.05 1.96 -15.43
C CYS A 486 -20.47 2.55 -15.42
N SER A 487 -21.13 2.56 -16.59
CA SER A 487 -22.47 3.11 -16.81
C SER A 487 -22.65 4.56 -16.32
N HIS A 488 -21.56 5.31 -16.13
CA HIS A 488 -21.50 6.63 -15.48
C HIS A 488 -21.91 6.68 -14.00
N HIS A 489 -22.04 5.52 -13.34
CA HIS A 489 -22.37 5.41 -11.92
C HIS A 489 -21.22 4.81 -11.11
N GLY A 490 -19.99 4.98 -11.61
CA GLY A 490 -18.80 4.47 -10.96
C GLY A 490 -17.53 4.97 -11.60
N VAL A 491 -16.40 4.59 -11.00
CA VAL A 491 -15.05 4.92 -11.45
C VAL A 491 -14.31 3.64 -11.81
N CYS A 492 -13.52 3.67 -12.87
CA CYS A 492 -12.70 2.52 -13.27
C CYS A 492 -11.41 2.48 -12.46
N SER A 493 -11.17 1.38 -11.74
CA SER A 493 -9.95 1.17 -10.97
C SER A 493 -8.78 0.70 -11.83
N ASN A 494 -7.57 0.75 -11.26
CA ASN A 494 -6.35 0.20 -11.83
C ASN A 494 -6.40 -1.32 -12.13
N GLU A 495 -7.32 -2.06 -11.50
CA GLU A 495 -7.57 -3.47 -11.82
C GLU A 495 -8.56 -3.68 -12.97
N GLY A 496 -9.02 -2.62 -13.64
CA GLY A 496 -10.04 -2.72 -14.69
C GLY A 496 -11.42 -3.11 -14.16
N LYS A 497 -11.71 -2.81 -12.88
CA LYS A 497 -13.01 -3.05 -12.23
C LYS A 497 -13.74 -1.74 -11.98
N CYS A 498 -15.07 -1.77 -12.06
CA CYS A 498 -15.88 -0.62 -11.71
C CYS A 498 -16.12 -0.54 -10.22
N ILE A 499 -15.75 0.60 -9.62
CA ILE A 499 -16.11 0.97 -8.25
C ILE A 499 -17.36 1.83 -8.31
N CYS A 500 -18.49 1.23 -7.92
CA CYS A 500 -19.79 1.86 -8.05
C CYS A 500 -20.06 2.90 -6.96
N GLN A 501 -20.84 3.92 -7.31
CA GLN A 501 -21.44 4.83 -6.35
C GLN A 501 -22.35 4.07 -5.36
N PRO A 502 -22.62 4.62 -4.16
CA PRO A 502 -23.27 3.87 -3.06
C PRO A 502 -24.59 3.18 -3.42
N ASP A 503 -25.41 3.84 -4.25
CA ASP A 503 -26.73 3.35 -4.67
C ASP A 503 -26.70 2.47 -5.92
N TRP A 504 -25.52 2.11 -6.41
CA TRP A 504 -25.32 1.32 -7.61
C TRP A 504 -24.49 0.06 -7.33
N THR A 505 -24.76 -1.00 -8.09
CA THR A 505 -24.09 -2.29 -7.98
C THR A 505 -24.02 -2.99 -9.34
N GLY A 506 -23.45 -4.18 -9.37
CA GLY A 506 -23.15 -4.93 -10.59
C GLY A 506 -21.76 -4.60 -11.14
N LYS A 507 -21.27 -5.46 -12.05
CA LYS A 507 -19.90 -5.36 -12.60
C LYS A 507 -19.65 -4.07 -13.38
N ASP A 508 -20.71 -3.48 -13.94
CA ASP A 508 -20.69 -2.28 -14.77
C ASP A 508 -21.47 -1.10 -14.13
N CYS A 509 -21.85 -1.21 -12.86
CA CYS A 509 -22.65 -0.22 -12.12
C CYS A 509 -23.99 0.14 -12.78
N SER A 510 -24.63 -0.82 -13.46
CA SER A 510 -25.92 -0.63 -14.11
C SER A 510 -27.13 -0.89 -13.22
N ILE A 511 -26.95 -1.55 -12.07
CA ILE A 511 -28.05 -1.98 -11.19
C ILE A 511 -28.21 -0.98 -10.05
N HIS A 512 -29.35 -0.32 -9.97
CA HIS A 512 -29.68 0.56 -8.85
C HIS A 512 -30.09 -0.27 -7.62
N ASN A 513 -29.31 -0.18 -6.55
CA ASN A 513 -29.51 -0.87 -5.28
C ASN A 513 -29.19 0.09 -4.12
N PRO A 514 -30.16 0.94 -3.72
CA PRO A 514 -29.94 1.99 -2.75
C PRO A 514 -29.52 1.41 -1.40
N LEU A 515 -28.65 2.13 -0.69
CA LEU A 515 -28.28 1.73 0.66
C LEU A 515 -29.53 1.69 1.58
N PRO A 516 -29.63 0.71 2.50
CA PRO A 516 -30.69 0.74 3.48
C PRO A 516 -30.59 2.03 4.29
N THR A 517 -31.57 2.92 4.19
CA THR A 517 -31.67 4.07 5.08
C THR A 517 -31.76 3.56 6.51
N SER A 518 -30.83 3.97 7.37
CA SER A 518 -31.01 3.81 8.80
C SER A 518 -32.31 4.56 9.16
N SER A 519 -33.30 3.83 9.64
CA SER A 519 -34.49 4.44 10.19
C SER A 519 -34.05 5.39 11.31
N PRO A 520 -34.56 6.64 11.37
CA PRO A 520 -34.30 7.50 12.51
C PRO A 520 -34.77 6.74 13.76
N THR A 521 -33.88 6.56 14.73
CA THR A 521 -34.21 6.00 16.05
C THR A 521 -35.21 6.92 16.71
N GLY A 522 -36.48 6.62 16.49
CA GLY A 522 -37.61 7.44 16.90
C GLY A 522 -38.91 6.67 16.76
N GLU A 523 -38.94 5.44 17.27
CA GLU A 523 -40.05 4.88 18.02
C GLU A 523 -39.65 3.48 18.48
N THR A 524 -39.73 3.24 19.78
CA THR A 524 -39.64 1.91 20.35
C THR A 524 -40.74 1.06 19.73
N GLU A 525 -40.43 0.27 18.70
CA GLU A 525 -41.22 -0.92 18.44
C GLU A 525 -41.09 -1.81 19.68
N ARG A 526 -42.14 -1.79 20.49
CA ARG A 526 -42.35 -2.80 21.51
C ARG A 526 -42.30 -4.14 20.80
N TYR A 527 -41.19 -4.85 20.97
CA TYR A 527 -41.11 -6.27 20.69
C TYR A 527 -42.24 -6.94 21.48
N LYS A 528 -43.36 -7.21 20.82
CA LYS A 528 -44.36 -8.14 21.35
C LYS A 528 -43.67 -9.49 21.32
N GLY A 529 -43.14 -9.88 22.48
CA GLY A 529 -42.64 -11.23 22.70
C GLY A 529 -43.66 -12.27 22.22
N PRO A 530 -43.21 -13.46 21.84
CA PRO A 530 -44.08 -14.49 21.31
C PRO A 530 -45.25 -14.70 22.26
N SER A 531 -46.48 -14.51 21.75
CA SER A 531 -47.72 -14.76 22.48
C SER A 531 -47.61 -16.12 23.16
N GLY A 532 -47.89 -16.18 24.47
CA GLY A 532 -47.80 -17.40 25.29
C GLY A 532 -48.56 -18.61 24.73
N THR A 533 -49.43 -18.39 23.74
CA THR A 533 -50.11 -19.41 22.94
C THR A 533 -49.13 -20.30 22.15
N ASN A 534 -48.03 -19.78 21.60
CA ASN A 534 -47.09 -20.56 20.77
C ASN A 534 -46.17 -21.48 21.60
N ILE A 535 -45.88 -21.11 22.85
CA ILE A 535 -45.09 -21.93 23.79
C ILE A 535 -45.93 -23.14 24.28
N ILE A 536 -47.23 -22.95 24.47
CA ILE A 536 -48.15 -24.02 24.89
C ILE A 536 -48.34 -25.04 23.75
N ILE A 537 -48.49 -24.58 22.50
CA ILE A 537 -48.65 -25.49 21.35
C ILE A 537 -47.39 -26.32 21.09
N GLY A 538 -46.20 -25.72 21.19
CA GLY A 538 -44.93 -26.45 21.06
C GLY A 538 -44.70 -27.48 22.16
N SER A 539 -45.09 -27.17 23.39
CA SER A 539 -44.96 -28.07 24.55
C SER A 539 -45.93 -29.25 24.48
N ILE A 540 -47.16 -29.02 24.00
CA ILE A 540 -48.15 -30.10 23.80
C ILE A 540 -47.74 -31.00 22.62
N ALA A 541 -47.28 -30.41 21.51
CA ALA A 541 -46.80 -31.19 20.37
C ALA A 541 -45.58 -32.05 20.74
N GLY A 542 -44.65 -31.52 21.52
CA GLY A 542 -43.49 -32.26 22.04
C GLY A 542 -43.89 -33.41 22.98
N ALA A 543 -44.83 -33.18 23.90
CA ALA A 543 -45.31 -34.22 24.82
C ALA A 543 -46.07 -35.35 24.10
N VAL A 544 -46.87 -35.02 23.09
CA VAL A 544 -47.58 -36.02 22.26
C VAL A 544 -46.60 -36.85 21.45
N LEU A 545 -45.55 -36.24 20.89
CA LEU A 545 -44.53 -36.96 20.13
C LEU A 545 -43.75 -37.95 21.01
N VAL A 546 -43.38 -37.55 22.23
CA VAL A 546 -42.69 -38.42 23.19
C VAL A 546 -43.61 -39.55 23.65
N ALA A 547 -44.89 -39.28 23.92
CA ALA A 547 -45.86 -40.31 24.29
C ALA A 547 -46.07 -41.32 23.15
N ALA A 548 -46.12 -40.88 21.89
CA ALA A 548 -46.25 -41.75 20.72
C ALA A 548 -45.03 -42.67 20.54
N ILE A 549 -43.81 -42.18 20.80
CA ILE A 549 -42.57 -42.98 20.74
C ILE A 549 -42.54 -44.02 21.86
N VAL A 550 -42.93 -43.65 23.08
CA VAL A 550 -42.96 -44.58 24.22
C VAL A 550 -44.03 -45.67 24.03
N LEU A 551 -45.22 -45.31 23.52
CA LEU A 551 -46.28 -46.27 23.22
C LEU A 551 -45.95 -47.15 22.00
N GLY A 552 -45.32 -46.58 20.96
CA GLY A 552 -44.85 -47.33 19.79
C GLY A 552 -43.73 -48.31 20.12
N GLY A 553 -42.81 -47.96 21.01
CA GLY A 553 -41.70 -48.81 21.44
C GLY A 553 -42.12 -50.03 22.27
N THR A 554 -43.19 -49.91 23.06
CA THR A 554 -43.71 -51.02 23.89
C THR A 554 -44.57 -52.01 23.10
N GLY A 555 -45.12 -51.61 21.93
CA GLY A 555 -45.95 -52.46 21.07
C GLY A 555 -45.19 -53.47 20.20
N TRP A 556 -43.90 -53.25 19.95
CA TRP A 556 -43.08 -54.12 19.08
C TRP A 556 -42.33 -55.24 19.82
N GLY A 557 -42.27 -55.19 21.16
CA GLY A 557 -41.54 -56.15 21.99
C GLY A 557 -42.28 -57.45 22.36
N PHE A 558 -43.56 -57.60 22.03
CA PHE A 558 -44.38 -58.72 22.57
C PHE A 558 -44.77 -59.82 21.56
N LYS A 559 -44.31 -59.80 20.30
CA LYS A 559 -44.79 -60.75 19.28
C LYS A 559 -43.79 -61.80 18.77
N ASN A 560 -42.64 -62.03 19.42
CA ASN A 560 -41.67 -63.02 18.93
C ASN A 560 -41.05 -63.92 20.01
N ILE A 561 -41.86 -64.48 20.92
CA ILE A 561 -41.43 -65.60 21.78
C ILE A 561 -42.47 -66.74 21.77
N ARG A 562 -42.18 -67.77 20.97
CA ARG A 562 -42.47 -69.22 21.11
C ARG A 562 -42.98 -69.87 19.82
N ARG A 563 -42.12 -70.69 19.21
CA ARG A 563 -42.42 -72.12 18.97
C ARG A 563 -41.12 -72.87 18.65
N GLY A 564 -40.70 -73.74 19.57
CA GLY A 564 -39.73 -74.79 19.30
C GLY A 564 -40.42 -76.13 19.06
N ARG A 565 -39.80 -76.99 18.24
CA ARG A 565 -39.68 -78.46 18.31
C ARG A 565 -38.93 -78.95 17.05
N TYR A 566 -37.77 -79.61 17.23
CA TYR A 566 -37.50 -81.06 17.03
C TYR A 566 -37.35 -81.43 15.52
N ASP A 567 -36.36 -82.16 14.99
CA ASP A 567 -35.44 -83.22 15.47
C ASP A 567 -34.32 -83.47 14.39
N PRO A 568 -33.50 -84.54 14.38
CA PRO A 568 -32.04 -84.53 14.59
C PRO A 568 -31.24 -84.94 13.34
N THR A 569 -29.91 -84.77 13.33
CA THR A 569 -28.89 -85.79 12.96
C THR A 569 -27.47 -85.20 12.76
N GLN A 570 -26.50 -86.00 13.22
CA GLN A 570 -25.09 -86.15 12.76
C GLN A 570 -24.07 -85.04 13.12
N GLN A 571 -23.17 -85.34 14.08
CA GLN A 571 -21.77 -85.83 13.88
C GLN A 571 -20.86 -84.71 13.35
N GLY A 572 -19.75 -84.28 13.95
CA GLY A 572 -18.88 -84.82 14.99
C GLY A 572 -17.43 -84.53 14.56
N ALA A 573 -16.58 -84.04 15.48
CA ALA A 573 -15.11 -83.85 15.38
C ALA A 573 -14.61 -82.91 14.24
N VAL A 574 -13.58 -82.06 14.37
CA VAL A 574 -12.38 -81.93 15.19
C VAL A 574 -12.17 -80.46 15.51
#